data_AF-A0A6J6WFJ3-F1
#
_entry.id   AF-A0A6J6WFJ3-F1
#
_cell.length_a   1.000
_cell.length_b   1.000
_cell.length_c   1.000
_cell.angle_alpha   90.00
_cell.angle_beta   90.00
_cell.angle_gamma   90.00
#
_symmetry.space_group_name_H-M   'P 1'
#
loop_
_entity.id
_entity.type
_entity.pdbx_description
1 polymer ?
#
loop_
_entity_poly.entity_id
_entity_poly.type
_entity_poly.pdbx_seq_one_letter_code
_entity_poly.pdbx_strand_id
1 'polypeptide(L)' 'MLLGLDGICIISHGSSNATAIMNALRVGAEMADAGIVETLRTTIRPI' A
#
# COMPACT_ATOMS: atom_id res chain seq x y z
N MET A 1 -5.46 -2.88 2.66
CA MET A 1 -4.18 -3.03 1.93
C MET A 1 -4.01 -4.49 1.58
N LEU A 2 -3.53 -4.80 0.37
CA LEU A 2 -3.23 -6.15 -0.06
C LEU A 2 -1.71 -6.28 -0.26
N LEU A 3 -1.10 -7.31 0.36
CA LEU A 3 0.33 -7.57 0.35
C LEU A 3 0.67 -8.80 -0.51
N GLY A 4 1.93 -8.92 -0.94
CA GLY A 4 2.39 -10.01 -1.80
C GLY A 4 2.19 -9.74 -3.30
N LEU A 5 1.84 -8.50 -3.67
CA LEU A 5 1.82 -8.03 -5.04
C LEU A 5 3.15 -7.35 -5.40
N ASP A 6 3.43 -7.23 -6.69
CA ASP A 6 4.55 -6.45 -7.23
C ASP A 6 4.23 -4.95 -7.26
N GLY A 7 3.67 -4.42 -6.16
CA GLY A 7 3.21 -3.04 -6.07
C GLY A 7 2.31 -2.76 -4.88
N ILE A 8 1.85 -1.51 -4.80
CA ILE A 8 0.99 -1.01 -3.72
C ILE A 8 -0.48 -1.15 -4.12
N CYS A 9 -1.26 -1.88 -3.31
CA CYS A 9 -2.70 -2.00 -3.46
C CYS A 9 -3.42 -1.61 -2.17
N ILE A 10 -4.17 -0.51 -2.22
CA ILE A 10 -5.01 -0.05 -1.12
C ILE A 10 -6.47 -0.33 -1.45
N ILE A 11 -7.10 -1.14 -0.60
CA ILE A 11 -8.53 -1.48 -0.68
C ILE A 11 -9.26 -0.55 0.28
N SER A 12 -10.13 0.30 -0.26
CA SER A 12 -10.99 1.22 0.50
C SER A 12 -12.39 0.63 0.73
N HIS A 13 -13.14 1.17 1.70
CA HIS A 13 -14.55 0.78 1.91
C HIS A 13 -15.46 1.40 0.83
N GLY A 14 -16.55 0.73 0.48
CA GLY A 14 -17.55 1.27 -0.47
C GLY A 14 -18.22 2.58 -0.03
N SER A 15 -18.23 2.86 1.28
CA SER A 15 -18.74 4.12 1.86
C SER A 15 -17.68 5.22 1.99
N SER A 16 -16.49 5.05 1.38
CA SER A 16 -15.41 6.03 1.47
C SER A 16 -15.79 7.33 0.75
N ASN A 17 -15.67 8.45 1.45
CA ASN A 17 -15.85 9.78 0.87
C ASN A 17 -14.54 10.31 0.26
N ALA A 18 -14.60 11.49 -0.36
CA ALA A 18 -13.44 12.10 -1.04
C ALA A 18 -12.21 12.23 -0.13
N THR A 19 -12.39 12.65 1.12
CA THR A 19 -11.29 12.77 2.10
C THR A 19 -10.67 11.41 2.44
N ALA A 20 -11.48 10.36 2.57
CA ALA A 20 -10.98 9.01 2.79
C ALA A 20 -10.15 8.51 1.60
N ILE A 21 -10.59 8.79 0.37
CA ILE A 21 -9.84 8.43 -0.85
C ILE A 21 -8.53 9.24 -0.94
N MET A 22 -8.55 10.54 -0.66
CA MET A 22 -7.34 11.37 -0.62
C MET A 22 -6.32 10.83 0.40
N ASN A 23 -6.76 10.42 1.57
CA ASN A 23 -5.88 9.81 2.57
C ASN A 23 -5.33 8.46 2.12
N ALA A 24 -6.13 7.63 1.44
CA ALA A 24 -5.64 6.37 0.86
C ALA A 24 -4.53 6.63 -0.18
N LEU A 25 -4.71 7.60 -1.07
CA LEU A 25 -3.68 7.99 -2.04
C LEU A 25 -2.42 8.51 -1.35
N ARG A 26 -2.57 9.36 -0.33
CA ARG A 26 -1.43 9.88 0.45
C ARG A 26 -0.64 8.75 1.12
N VAL A 27 -1.31 7.79 1.76
CA VAL A 27 -0.65 6.61 2.33
C VAL A 27 0.07 5.80 1.24
N GLY A 28 -0.54 5.66 0.07
CA GLY A 28 0.09 4.99 -1.07
C GLY A 28 1.37 5.69 -1.53
N ALA A 29 1.39 7.02 -1.59
CA ALA A 29 2.57 7.80 -1.92
C ALA A 29 3.67 7.66 -0.85
N GLU A 30 3.31 7.79 0.44
CA GLU A 30 4.24 7.62 1.56
C GLU A 30 4.89 6.22 1.55
N MET A 31 4.15 5.17 1.20
CA MET A 31 4.68 3.81 1.06
C MET A 31 5.63 3.64 -0.12
N ALA A 32 5.35 4.32 -1.23
CA ALA A 32 6.22 4.31 -2.41
C ALA A 32 7.55 5.00 -2.08
N ASP A 33 7.48 6.18 -1.46
CA ASP A 33 8.65 6.94 -1.01
C ASP A 33 9.49 6.16 0.01
N ALA A 34 8.83 5.44 0.92
CA ALA A 34 9.51 4.61 1.92
C ALA A 34 10.01 3.26 1.37
N GLY A 35 9.79 2.92 0.09
CA GLY A 35 10.27 1.68 -0.51
C GLY A 35 9.73 0.41 0.15
N ILE A 36 8.48 0.44 0.64
CA ILE A 36 7.90 -0.64 1.45
C ILE A 36 7.84 -1.98 0.71
N VAL A 37 7.53 -1.96 -0.59
CA VAL A 37 7.43 -3.18 -1.41
C VAL A 37 8.78 -3.90 -1.49
N GLU A 38 9.86 -3.16 -1.73
CA GLU A 38 11.21 -3.73 -1.81
C GLU A 38 11.74 -4.17 -0.44
N THR A 39 11.38 -3.43 0.61
CA THR A 39 11.69 -3.85 1.98
C THR A 39 11.02 -5.17 2.32
N LEU A 40 9.73 -5.33 2.01
CA LEU A 40 9.02 -6.59 2.21
C LEU A 40 9.64 -7.74 1.40
N ARG A 41 9.96 -7.51 0.13
CA ARG A 41 10.57 -8.50 -0.76
C ARG A 41 11.88 -9.05 -0.21
N THR A 42 12.72 -8.18 0.34
CA THR A 42 14.05 -8.55 0.86
C THR A 42 13.99 -9.12 2.28
N THR A 43 12.97 -8.75 3.06
CA THR A 43 12.83 -9.17 4.46
C THR A 43 12.18 -10.55 4.59
N ILE A 44 11.17 -10.84 3.76
CA ILE A 44 10.43 -12.10 3.83
C ILE A 44 11.13 -13.13 2.94
N ARG A 45 11.65 -14.20 3.54
CA ARG A 45 12.20 -15.33 2.79
C ARG A 45 11.05 -16.24 2.34
N PRO A 46 10.95 -16.59 1.05
CA PRO A 46 10.13 -17.71 0.62
C PRO A 46 10.63 -18.98 1.32
N ILE A 47 9.71 -19.74 1.91
CA ILE A 47 9.93 -21.12 2.39
C ILE A 47 10.02 -22.09 1.21
#